data_AF-A0A1G2P2Q6-F1
#
_entry.id   AF-A0A1G2P2Q6-F1
#
_cell.length_a   1.000
_cell.length_b   1.000
_cell.length_c   1.000
_cell.angle_alpha   90.00
_cell.angle_beta   90.00
_cell.angle_gamma   90.00
#
_symmetry.space_group_name_H-M   'P 1'
#
loop_
_entity.id
_entity.type
_entity.pdbx_description
1 polymer ?
#
loop_
_entity_poly.entity_id
_entity_poly.type
_entity_poly.pdbx_seq_one_letter_code
_entity_poly.pdbx_strand_id
1 'polypeptide(L)'
;MNKGKYITAILSVLVIFAVAVFLIGENSRVNNKLSLLEENANDLTAAVNSAYSTLNILLEENNELRSWLAEEEKNRSLAEEYVAESSKKFEDKIDELNKELNIQKKYVASSDITNIIKEWSPRAIRLTCEFKKEGKEIMARGSGIVYRDVTASIITNKHVVSRDSGEELTSCKALFPESGLELTVGKDQVNIDNESDVAYLDISSGTNIPISTLKPLPFCSSVPNLGDQVVILGYPAVGSMTTVTATDGIISGFDDKYYITSAKIEQGNSGGAAILVKDNCFVGIPTLVIRGRLESFARILPAIKK
;
A
#
# COMPACT_ATOMS: atom_id res chain seq x y z
N MET A 1 52.90 35.15 135.14
CA MET A 1 51.92 36.07 134.51
C MET A 1 52.31 36.22 133.03
N ASN A 2 51.51 36.07 131.98
CA ASN A 2 50.12 35.67 131.80
C ASN A 2 50.00 35.04 130.39
N LYS A 3 50.73 33.94 130.15
CA LYS A 3 50.88 33.33 128.80
C LYS A 3 49.57 32.76 128.23
N GLY A 4 48.57 32.43 129.06
CA GLY A 4 47.30 31.84 128.63
C GLY A 4 46.34 32.79 127.89
N LYS A 5 46.31 34.09 128.24
CA LYS A 5 45.44 35.09 127.57
C LYS A 5 45.93 35.48 126.16
N TYR A 6 47.23 35.39 125.91
CA TYR A 6 47.80 35.62 124.58
C TYR A 6 47.47 34.49 123.61
N ILE A 7 47.44 33.24 124.10
CA ILE A 7 47.13 32.06 123.28
C ILE A 7 45.67 32.09 122.78
N THR A 8 44.71 32.48 123.63
CA THR A 8 43.29 32.58 123.23
C THR A 8 42.99 33.72 122.26
N ALA A 9 43.68 34.86 122.39
CA ALA A 9 43.58 35.97 121.43
C ALA A 9 44.16 35.59 120.05
N ILE A 10 45.29 34.87 120.03
CA ILE A 10 45.89 34.37 118.78
C ILE A 10 44.97 33.33 118.11
N LEU A 11 44.38 32.40 118.88
CA LEU A 11 43.42 31.40 118.36
C LEU A 11 42.16 32.03 117.76
N SER A 12 41.61 33.07 118.38
CA SER A 12 40.41 33.75 117.86
C SER A 12 40.69 34.53 116.57
N VAL A 13 41.84 35.19 116.47
CA VAL A 13 42.28 35.83 115.22
C VAL A 13 42.52 34.80 114.11
N LEU A 14 43.12 33.65 114.43
CA LEU A 14 43.31 32.55 113.47
C LEU A 14 41.98 31.97 112.97
N VAL A 15 40.98 31.82 113.84
CA VAL A 15 39.64 31.34 113.44
C VAL A 15 38.93 32.35 112.55
N ILE A 16 38.96 33.65 112.90
CA ILE A 16 38.36 34.70 112.07
C ILE A 16 39.04 34.76 110.70
N PHE A 17 40.37 34.66 110.66
CA PHE A 17 41.13 34.60 109.41
C PHE A 17 40.78 33.37 108.58
N ALA A 18 40.66 32.19 109.21
CA ALA A 18 40.26 30.95 108.53
C ALA A 18 38.85 31.04 107.94
N VAL A 19 37.89 31.63 108.66
CA VAL A 19 36.53 31.86 108.17
C VAL A 19 36.51 32.88 107.03
N ALA A 20 37.27 33.97 107.14
CA ALA A 20 37.38 34.96 106.07
C ALA A 20 37.98 34.35 104.79
N VAL A 21 39.05 33.57 104.91
CA VAL A 21 39.66 32.84 103.78
C VAL A 21 38.68 31.84 103.17
N PHE A 22 37.91 31.12 103.99
CA PHE A 22 36.87 30.20 103.52
C PHE A 22 35.77 30.93 102.73
N LEU A 23 35.22 32.02 103.28
CA LEU A 23 34.20 32.83 102.61
C LEU A 23 34.70 33.47 101.31
N ILE A 24 35.94 33.96 101.29
CA ILE A 24 36.58 34.47 100.07
C ILE A 24 36.73 33.36 99.02
N GLY A 25 37.14 32.15 99.44
CA GLY A 25 37.25 30.98 98.58
C GLY A 25 35.90 30.52 98.02
N GLU A 26 34.84 30.57 98.82
CA GLU A 26 33.48 30.25 98.41
C GLU A 26 32.92 31.29 97.44
N ASN A 27 33.13 32.58 97.72
CA ASN A 27 32.76 33.69 96.83
C ASN A 27 33.50 33.61 95.49
N SER A 28 34.81 33.27 95.52
CA SER A 28 35.60 33.03 94.31
C SER A 28 35.06 31.86 93.48
N ARG A 29 34.68 30.75 94.13
CA ARG A 29 34.04 29.60 93.45
C ARG A 29 32.70 29.96 92.82
N VAL A 30 31.87 30.75 93.51
CA VAL A 30 30.58 31.21 92.98
C VAL A 30 30.79 32.12 91.77
N ASN A 31 31.71 33.09 91.85
CA ASN A 31 32.01 33.98 90.74
C ASN A 31 32.57 33.25 89.51
N ASN A 32 33.42 32.24 89.70
CA ASN A 32 33.93 31.41 88.60
C ASN A 32 32.80 30.58 87.93
N LYS A 33 31.82 30.10 88.71
CA LYS A 33 30.65 29.43 88.15
C LYS A 33 29.74 30.41 87.41
N LEU A 34 29.57 31.62 87.94
CA LEU A 34 28.77 32.67 87.32
C LEU A 34 29.37 33.08 85.97
N SER A 35 30.70 33.31 85.92
CA SER A 35 31.39 33.64 84.68
C SER A 35 31.28 32.53 83.63
N LEU A 36 31.38 31.26 84.05
CA LEU A 36 31.19 30.11 83.17
C LEU A 36 29.74 30.03 82.63
N LEU A 37 28.75 30.35 83.46
CA LEU A 37 27.35 30.38 83.04
C LEU A 37 27.07 31.53 82.07
N GLU A 38 27.66 32.70 82.28
CA GLU A 38 27.59 33.83 81.36
C GLU A 38 28.25 33.51 80.01
N GLU A 39 29.43 32.88 80.02
CA GLU A 39 30.11 32.40 78.81
C GLU A 39 29.24 31.41 78.02
N ASN A 40 28.71 30.38 78.69
CA ASN A 40 27.80 29.42 78.07
C ASN A 40 26.52 30.08 77.52
N ALA A 41 25.97 31.08 78.22
CA ALA A 41 24.78 31.80 77.76
C ALA A 41 25.07 32.64 76.50
N ASN A 42 26.26 33.25 76.43
CA ASN A 42 26.71 33.99 75.25
C ASN A 42 26.94 33.07 74.06
N ASP A 43 27.61 31.92 74.27
CA ASP A 43 27.82 30.91 73.24
C ASP A 43 26.50 30.34 72.71
N LEU A 44 25.55 30.06 73.61
CA LEU A 44 24.22 29.61 73.23
C LEU A 44 23.46 30.67 72.41
N THR A 45 23.57 31.94 72.80
CA THR A 45 22.96 33.06 72.06
C THR A 45 23.57 33.18 70.67
N ALA A 46 24.89 33.05 70.53
CA ALA A 46 25.56 33.04 69.25
C ALA A 46 25.12 31.86 68.37
N ALA A 47 24.99 30.66 68.96
CA ALA A 47 24.50 29.47 68.27
C ALA A 47 23.05 29.63 67.78
N VAL A 48 22.16 30.22 68.60
CA VAL A 48 20.76 30.49 68.22
C VAL A 48 20.69 31.50 67.07
N ASN A 49 21.45 32.59 67.15
CA ASN A 49 21.49 33.60 66.07
C ASN A 49 22.02 33.00 64.76
N SER A 50 23.05 32.16 64.85
CA SER A 50 23.57 31.40 63.70
C SER A 50 22.50 30.48 63.12
N ALA A 51 21.81 29.68 63.94
CA ALA A 51 20.73 28.81 63.48
C ALA A 51 19.58 29.58 62.82
N TYR A 52 19.22 30.75 63.34
CA TYR A 52 18.20 31.61 62.76
C TYR A 52 18.62 32.13 61.38
N SER A 53 19.89 32.51 61.22
CA SER A 53 20.42 32.97 59.92
C SER A 53 20.37 31.85 58.88
N THR A 54 20.76 30.63 59.25
CA THR A 54 20.68 29.45 58.37
C THR A 54 19.25 29.11 58.00
N LEU A 55 18.31 29.21 58.94
CA LEU A 55 16.90 28.94 58.68
C LEU A 55 16.31 29.92 57.65
N ASN A 56 16.66 31.20 57.74
CA ASN A 56 16.19 32.20 56.79
C ASN A 56 16.73 31.94 55.37
N ILE A 57 18.00 31.55 55.25
CA ILE A 57 18.60 31.17 53.96
C ILE A 57 17.87 29.96 53.37
N LEU A 58 17.65 28.91 54.17
CA LEU A 58 16.93 27.71 53.72
C LEU A 58 15.49 28.00 53.32
N LEU A 59 14.82 28.94 54.00
CA LEU A 59 13.46 29.35 53.65
C LEU A 59 13.44 30.08 52.29
N GLU A 60 14.43 30.93 52.03
CA GLU A 60 14.58 31.65 50.77
C GLU A 60 14.85 30.68 49.62
N GLU A 61 15.81 29.75 49.78
CA GLU A 61 16.07 28.68 48.81
C GLU A 61 14.83 27.81 48.52
N ASN A 62 14.03 27.50 49.55
CA ASN A 62 12.80 26.73 49.37
C ASN A 62 11.76 27.47 48.52
N ASN A 63 11.66 28.80 48.68
CA ASN A 63 10.75 29.63 47.88
C ASN A 63 11.21 29.73 46.41
N GLU A 64 12.53 29.83 46.18
CA GLU A 64 13.09 29.79 44.83
C GLU A 64 12.82 28.45 44.15
N LEU A 65 13.07 27.33 44.86
CA LEU A 65 12.80 25.99 44.36
C LEU A 65 11.32 25.78 43.99
N ARG A 66 10.39 26.32 44.79
CA ARG A 66 8.95 26.27 44.47
C ARG A 66 8.62 27.05 43.19
N SER A 67 9.27 28.18 42.98
CA SER A 67 9.07 29.00 41.77
C SER A 67 9.60 28.28 40.54
N TRP A 68 10.80 27.68 40.65
CA TRP A 68 11.39 26.86 39.59
C TRP A 68 10.54 25.63 39.25
N LEU A 69 9.99 24.95 40.26
CA LEU A 69 9.12 23.79 40.06
C LEU A 69 7.84 24.18 39.29
N ALA A 70 7.23 25.30 39.62
CA ALA A 70 6.03 25.78 38.95
C ALA A 70 6.31 26.17 37.47
N GLU A 71 7.48 26.73 37.19
CA GLU A 71 7.91 27.02 35.82
C GLU A 71 8.17 25.74 35.01
N GLU A 72 8.82 24.76 35.63
CA GLU A 72 9.09 23.47 34.98
C GLU A 72 7.81 22.69 34.68
N GLU A 73 6.83 22.69 35.59
CA GLU A 73 5.50 22.10 35.35
C GLU A 73 4.80 22.76 34.16
N LYS A 74 4.90 24.09 34.04
CA LYS A 74 4.36 24.83 32.90
C LYS A 74 5.07 24.46 31.60
N ASN A 75 6.40 24.42 31.59
CA ASN A 75 7.19 24.06 30.42
C ASN A 75 6.89 22.63 29.96
N ARG A 76 6.73 21.71 30.91
CA ARG A 76 6.34 20.34 30.63
C ARG A 76 4.95 20.25 30.01
N SER A 77 3.97 21.01 30.51
CA SER A 77 2.62 21.02 29.93
C SER A 77 2.60 21.52 28.48
N LEU A 78 3.38 22.55 28.17
CA LEU A 78 3.54 23.07 26.80
C LEU A 78 4.24 22.06 25.88
N ALA A 79 5.24 21.35 26.39
CA ALA A 79 5.92 20.29 25.64
C ALA A 79 4.99 19.11 25.34
N GLU A 80 4.16 18.69 26.31
CA GLU A 80 3.16 17.63 26.13
C GLU A 80 2.11 18.04 25.08
N GLU A 81 1.64 19.29 25.10
CA GLU A 81 0.71 19.84 24.09
C GLU A 81 1.34 19.86 22.68
N TYR A 82 2.57 20.36 22.56
CA TYR A 82 3.29 20.39 21.28
C TYR A 82 3.51 18.99 20.69
N VAL A 83 3.87 18.02 21.53
CA VAL A 83 4.02 16.62 21.10
C VAL A 83 2.68 16.05 20.63
N ALA A 84 1.60 16.29 21.36
CA ALA A 84 0.27 15.80 20.98
C ALA A 84 -0.20 16.39 19.63
N GLU A 85 0.00 17.69 19.40
CA GLU A 85 -0.35 18.34 18.14
C GLU A 85 0.49 17.78 16.97
N SER A 86 1.80 17.63 17.18
CA SER A 86 2.71 17.08 16.18
C SER A 86 2.36 15.63 15.83
N SER A 87 2.10 14.78 16.83
CA SER A 87 1.67 13.39 16.64
C SER A 87 0.39 13.29 15.81
N LYS A 88 -0.62 14.12 16.10
CA LYS A 88 -1.86 14.15 15.32
C LYS A 88 -1.62 14.51 13.86
N LYS A 89 -0.77 15.51 13.60
CA LYS A 89 -0.40 15.91 12.24
C LYS A 89 0.32 14.80 11.47
N PHE A 90 1.16 14.02 12.13
CA PHE A 90 1.79 12.85 11.52
C PHE A 90 0.79 11.75 11.21
N GLU A 91 -0.15 11.47 12.10
CA GLU A 91 -1.24 10.51 11.86
C GLU A 91 -2.08 10.91 10.64
N ASP A 92 -2.51 12.18 10.57
CA ASP A 92 -3.26 12.70 9.42
C ASP A 92 -2.49 12.52 8.10
N LYS A 93 -1.17 12.75 8.11
CA LYS A 93 -0.32 12.57 6.92
C LYS A 93 -0.15 11.11 6.53
N ILE A 94 -0.04 10.21 7.50
CA ILE A 94 0.00 8.76 7.25
C ILE A 94 -1.30 8.30 6.59
N ASP A 95 -2.45 8.78 7.05
CA ASP A 95 -3.75 8.46 6.47
C ASP A 95 -3.89 8.98 5.04
N GLU A 96 -3.39 10.19 4.75
CA GLU A 96 -3.34 10.74 3.40
C GLU A 96 -2.46 9.89 2.47
N LEU A 97 -1.24 9.55 2.90
CA LEU A 97 -0.32 8.69 2.15
C LEU A 97 -0.90 7.29 1.92
N ASN A 98 -1.60 6.73 2.89
CA ASN A 98 -2.28 5.43 2.75
C ASN A 98 -3.40 5.49 1.70
N LYS A 99 -4.15 6.59 1.62
CA LYS A 99 -5.16 6.80 0.57
C LYS A 99 -4.50 6.89 -0.81
N GLU A 100 -3.41 7.65 -0.94
CA GLU A 100 -2.63 7.74 -2.19
C GLU A 100 -2.07 6.37 -2.61
N LEU A 101 -1.50 5.62 -1.66
CA LEU A 101 -0.96 4.29 -1.91
C LEU A 101 -2.04 3.30 -2.38
N ASN A 102 -3.24 3.36 -1.80
CA ASN A 102 -4.35 2.51 -2.23
C ASN A 102 -4.83 2.84 -3.65
N ILE A 103 -4.80 4.12 -4.04
CA ILE A 103 -5.06 4.54 -5.41
C ILE A 103 -4.01 3.96 -6.35
N GLN A 104 -2.71 4.09 -6.02
CA GLN A 104 -1.62 3.52 -6.82
C GLN A 104 -1.71 1.99 -6.92
N LYS A 105 -2.01 1.29 -5.81
CA LYS A 105 -2.22 -0.15 -5.80
C LYS A 105 -3.38 -0.58 -6.69
N LYS A 106 -4.45 0.22 -6.82
CA LYS A 106 -5.54 -0.06 -7.76
C LYS A 106 -5.10 0.05 -9.22
N TYR A 107 -4.25 1.03 -9.56
CA TYR A 107 -3.62 1.13 -10.88
C TYR A 107 -2.61 0.01 -11.16
N VAL A 108 -1.95 -0.52 -10.13
CA VAL A 108 -1.11 -1.72 -10.23
C VAL A 108 -1.98 -3.00 -10.22
N ALA A 109 -3.19 -2.99 -9.68
CA ALA A 109 -4.10 -4.15 -9.77
C ALA A 109 -4.68 -4.32 -11.18
N SER A 110 -4.81 -3.24 -11.97
CA SER A 110 -4.95 -3.36 -13.43
C SER A 110 -3.70 -3.93 -14.12
N SER A 111 -2.58 -4.13 -13.41
CA SER A 111 -1.34 -4.67 -13.95
C SER A 111 -1.20 -6.19 -13.84
N ASP A 112 -2.20 -6.97 -13.42
CA ASP A 112 -2.09 -8.41 -13.58
C ASP A 112 -2.64 -8.88 -14.94
N ILE A 113 -2.00 -8.36 -16.00
CA ILE A 113 -2.13 -8.89 -17.37
C ILE A 113 -1.98 -10.42 -17.36
N THR A 114 -1.18 -10.99 -16.45
CA THR A 114 -1.06 -12.45 -16.29
C THR A 114 -2.38 -13.09 -15.87
N ASN A 115 -3.12 -12.50 -14.93
CA ASN A 115 -4.44 -13.00 -14.54
C ASN A 115 -5.47 -12.84 -15.66
N ILE A 116 -5.43 -11.72 -16.38
CA ILE A 116 -6.27 -11.53 -17.57
C ILE A 116 -5.95 -12.62 -18.60
N ILE A 117 -4.68 -12.84 -18.93
CA ILE A 117 -4.27 -13.90 -19.87
C ILE A 117 -4.75 -15.26 -19.37
N LYS A 118 -4.55 -15.61 -18.09
CA LYS A 118 -5.00 -16.89 -17.51
C LYS A 118 -6.51 -17.07 -17.54
N GLU A 119 -7.29 -16.00 -17.36
CA GLU A 119 -8.74 -16.07 -17.39
C GLU A 119 -9.29 -16.24 -18.82
N TRP A 120 -8.65 -15.58 -19.79
CA TRP A 120 -9.13 -15.51 -21.17
C TRP A 120 -8.52 -16.57 -22.10
N SER A 121 -7.31 -17.08 -21.80
CA SER A 121 -6.63 -18.08 -22.61
C SER A 121 -7.46 -19.34 -22.89
N PRO A 122 -8.27 -19.88 -21.96
CA PRO A 122 -9.04 -21.09 -22.23
C PRO A 122 -10.15 -20.88 -23.27
N ARG A 123 -10.51 -19.62 -23.56
CA ARG A 123 -11.55 -19.24 -24.52
C ARG A 123 -10.99 -18.87 -25.89
N ALA A 124 -9.73 -18.42 -25.96
CA ALA A 124 -9.06 -18.16 -27.22
C ALA A 124 -8.71 -19.51 -27.87
N ILE A 125 -9.18 -19.72 -29.09
CA ILE A 125 -8.99 -21.00 -29.81
C ILE A 125 -8.37 -20.74 -31.18
N ARG A 126 -7.71 -21.77 -31.72
CA ARG A 126 -7.13 -21.72 -33.05
C ARG A 126 -8.14 -22.25 -34.06
N LEU A 127 -8.37 -21.48 -35.13
CA LEU A 127 -9.22 -21.86 -36.25
C LEU A 127 -8.39 -22.23 -37.47
N THR A 128 -8.75 -23.33 -38.11
CA THR A 128 -8.26 -23.71 -39.43
C THR A 128 -9.43 -24.07 -40.31
N CYS A 129 -9.74 -23.25 -41.31
CA CYS A 129 -10.87 -23.43 -42.20
C CYS A 129 -10.42 -23.94 -43.57
N GLU A 130 -11.15 -24.93 -44.07
CA GLU A 130 -10.92 -25.56 -45.35
C GLU A 130 -11.94 -25.06 -46.38
N PHE A 131 -11.42 -24.66 -47.53
CA PHE A 131 -12.21 -24.18 -48.65
C PHE A 131 -11.92 -25.03 -49.89
N LYS A 132 -12.91 -25.12 -50.79
CA LYS A 132 -12.76 -25.78 -52.08
C LYS A 132 -12.90 -24.78 -53.23
N LYS A 133 -11.99 -24.89 -54.19
CA LYS A 133 -12.01 -24.15 -55.44
C LYS A 133 -11.61 -25.06 -56.58
N GLU A 134 -12.51 -25.29 -57.54
CA GLU A 134 -12.20 -26.10 -58.74
C GLU A 134 -11.59 -27.48 -58.37
N GLY A 135 -12.07 -28.10 -57.29
CA GLY A 135 -11.58 -29.39 -56.79
C GLY A 135 -10.27 -29.34 -55.99
N LYS A 136 -9.65 -28.16 -55.79
CA LYS A 136 -8.48 -27.97 -54.92
C LYS A 136 -8.90 -27.49 -53.53
N GLU A 137 -8.27 -28.06 -52.50
CA GLU A 137 -8.44 -27.66 -51.10
C GLU A 137 -7.47 -26.52 -50.74
N ILE A 138 -8.00 -25.48 -50.09
CA ILE A 138 -7.28 -24.28 -49.67
C ILE A 138 -7.56 -24.06 -48.19
N MET A 139 -6.51 -23.81 -47.40
CA MET A 139 -6.64 -23.59 -45.97
C MET A 139 -6.54 -22.10 -45.61
N ALA A 140 -7.35 -21.66 -44.65
CA ALA A 140 -7.19 -20.41 -43.93
C ALA A 140 -6.91 -20.70 -42.46
N ARG A 141 -6.11 -19.84 -41.83
CA ARG A 141 -5.82 -19.92 -40.39
C ARG A 141 -6.20 -18.61 -39.73
N GLY A 142 -6.76 -18.71 -38.54
CA GLY A 142 -7.16 -17.58 -37.72
C GLY A 142 -7.32 -17.99 -36.27
N SER A 143 -7.91 -17.10 -35.51
CA SER A 143 -8.27 -17.30 -34.12
C SER A 143 -9.78 -17.16 -33.94
N GLY A 144 -10.27 -17.67 -32.83
CA GLY A 144 -11.65 -17.48 -32.39
C GLY A 144 -11.71 -17.22 -30.90
N ILE A 145 -12.79 -16.61 -30.44
CA ILE A 145 -13.11 -16.50 -29.01
C ILE A 145 -14.41 -17.27 -28.72
N VAL A 146 -14.32 -18.21 -27.79
CA VAL A 146 -15.48 -19.00 -27.37
C VAL A 146 -16.27 -18.21 -26.33
N TYR A 147 -17.59 -18.22 -26.48
CA TYR A 147 -18.51 -17.71 -25.50
C TYR A 147 -19.76 -18.57 -25.40
N ARG A 148 -20.47 -18.41 -24.28
CA ARG A 148 -21.78 -19.00 -24.08
C ARG A 148 -22.76 -17.92 -23.63
N ASP A 149 -23.78 -17.70 -24.45
CA ASP A 149 -24.97 -16.95 -24.05
C ASP A 149 -26.08 -17.96 -23.69
N VAL A 150 -26.93 -18.33 -24.64
CA VAL A 150 -27.85 -19.47 -24.53
C VAL A 150 -27.17 -20.76 -25.00
N THR A 151 -26.44 -20.67 -26.11
CA THR A 151 -25.73 -21.75 -26.79
C THR A 151 -24.23 -21.46 -26.81
N ALA A 152 -23.42 -22.48 -27.09
CA ALA A 152 -21.97 -22.31 -27.19
C ALA A 152 -21.60 -21.90 -28.61
N SER A 153 -20.86 -20.81 -28.76
CA SER A 153 -20.48 -20.28 -30.07
C SER A 153 -19.07 -19.72 -30.07
N ILE A 154 -18.48 -19.63 -31.26
CA ILE A 154 -17.18 -19.01 -31.50
C ILE A 154 -17.40 -17.74 -32.31
N ILE A 155 -16.88 -16.60 -31.85
CA ILE A 155 -16.78 -15.38 -32.65
C ILE A 155 -15.42 -15.39 -33.35
N THR A 156 -15.40 -15.05 -34.64
CA THR A 156 -14.18 -14.85 -35.42
C THR A 156 -14.42 -13.78 -36.49
N ASN A 157 -13.43 -13.50 -37.33
CA ASN A 157 -13.63 -12.63 -38.49
C ASN A 157 -14.31 -13.36 -39.66
N LYS A 158 -15.13 -12.63 -40.42
CA LYS A 158 -15.74 -13.13 -41.66
C LYS A 158 -14.70 -13.62 -42.65
N HIS A 159 -13.61 -12.89 -42.83
CA HIS A 159 -12.55 -13.28 -43.79
C HIS A 159 -11.77 -14.55 -43.39
N VAL A 160 -11.96 -15.07 -42.16
CA VAL A 160 -11.39 -16.37 -41.73
C VAL A 160 -12.22 -17.52 -42.28
N VAL A 161 -13.53 -17.33 -42.41
CA VAL A 161 -14.52 -18.37 -42.81
C VAL A 161 -15.17 -18.14 -44.17
N SER A 162 -14.86 -17.03 -44.83
CA SER A 162 -15.41 -16.63 -46.12
C SER A 162 -14.34 -15.96 -46.97
N ARG A 163 -14.43 -16.13 -48.30
CA ARG A 163 -13.52 -15.52 -49.27
C ARG A 163 -14.31 -15.01 -50.48
N ASP A 164 -13.92 -13.83 -50.96
CA ASP A 164 -14.57 -13.18 -52.11
C ASP A 164 -14.12 -13.77 -53.46
N SER A 165 -13.10 -14.63 -53.46
CA SER A 165 -12.47 -15.19 -54.67
C SER A 165 -13.14 -16.47 -55.19
N GLY A 166 -14.37 -16.78 -54.74
CA GLY A 166 -15.19 -17.89 -55.23
C GLY A 166 -14.88 -19.25 -54.60
N GLU A 167 -14.10 -19.29 -53.51
CA GLU A 167 -13.87 -20.51 -52.74
C GLU A 167 -15.05 -20.81 -51.80
N GLU A 168 -15.53 -22.05 -51.81
CA GLU A 168 -16.62 -22.47 -50.92
C GLU A 168 -16.07 -23.06 -49.62
N LEU A 169 -16.58 -22.59 -48.47
CA LEU A 169 -16.26 -23.16 -47.17
C LEU A 169 -16.77 -24.61 -47.09
N THR A 170 -15.87 -25.53 -46.73
CA THR A 170 -16.20 -26.92 -46.46
C THR A 170 -16.42 -27.13 -44.96
N SER A 171 -15.41 -26.82 -44.14
CA SER A 171 -15.49 -26.93 -42.69
C SER A 171 -14.43 -26.07 -42.00
N CYS A 172 -14.57 -25.85 -40.70
CA CYS A 172 -13.55 -25.24 -39.84
C CYS A 172 -13.20 -26.18 -38.68
N LYS A 173 -11.91 -26.35 -38.44
CA LYS A 173 -11.37 -27.02 -37.26
C LYS A 173 -11.08 -26.01 -36.16
N ALA A 174 -11.70 -26.18 -35.01
CA ALA A 174 -11.51 -25.39 -33.80
C ALA A 174 -10.68 -26.20 -32.79
N LEU A 175 -9.41 -25.82 -32.61
CA LEU A 175 -8.52 -26.45 -31.63
C LEU A 175 -8.50 -25.63 -30.34
N PHE A 176 -8.74 -26.31 -29.22
CA PHE A 176 -8.69 -25.81 -27.85
C PHE A 176 -7.35 -26.24 -27.23
N PRO A 177 -6.31 -25.39 -27.22
CA PRO A 177 -4.95 -25.91 -27.00
C PRO A 177 -4.66 -26.38 -25.58
N GLU A 178 -5.38 -25.85 -24.58
CA GLU A 178 -5.24 -26.29 -23.19
C GLU A 178 -5.76 -27.72 -22.95
N SER A 179 -6.82 -28.12 -23.65
CA SER A 179 -7.42 -29.46 -23.53
C SER A 179 -6.99 -30.41 -24.65
N GLY A 180 -6.43 -29.89 -25.74
CA GLY A 180 -6.17 -30.64 -26.97
C GLY A 180 -7.43 -31.02 -27.75
N LEU A 181 -8.61 -30.55 -27.33
CA LEU A 181 -9.87 -30.84 -28.00
C LEU A 181 -9.89 -30.18 -29.39
N GLU A 182 -10.25 -30.94 -30.41
CA GLU A 182 -10.48 -30.44 -31.77
C GLU A 182 -11.95 -30.67 -32.14
N LEU A 183 -12.65 -29.61 -32.55
CA LEU A 183 -14.02 -29.67 -33.06
C LEU A 183 -14.02 -29.36 -34.55
N THR A 184 -14.85 -30.07 -35.31
CA THR A 184 -15.11 -29.75 -36.72
C THR A 184 -16.48 -29.09 -36.82
N VAL A 185 -16.51 -27.88 -37.36
CA VAL A 185 -17.71 -27.07 -37.61
C VAL A 185 -17.99 -27.11 -39.10
N GLY A 186 -19.15 -27.64 -39.49
CA GLY A 186 -19.61 -27.67 -40.88
C GLY A 186 -20.03 -26.29 -41.39
N LYS A 187 -20.07 -26.11 -42.72
CA LYS A 187 -20.48 -24.82 -43.32
C LYS A 187 -21.88 -24.36 -42.87
N ASP A 188 -22.77 -25.31 -42.60
CA ASP A 188 -24.15 -25.09 -42.15
C ASP A 188 -24.24 -24.58 -40.71
N GLN A 189 -23.17 -24.72 -39.94
CA GLN A 189 -23.03 -24.21 -38.57
C GLN A 189 -22.32 -22.85 -38.52
N VAL A 190 -22.03 -22.24 -39.68
CA VAL A 190 -21.38 -20.93 -39.78
C VAL A 190 -22.39 -19.87 -40.19
N ASN A 191 -22.56 -18.85 -39.35
CA ASN A 191 -23.35 -17.67 -39.63
C ASN A 191 -22.43 -16.47 -39.85
N ILE A 192 -22.61 -15.77 -40.97
CA ILE A 192 -21.75 -14.66 -41.38
C ILE A 192 -22.53 -13.36 -41.26
N ASP A 193 -21.93 -12.36 -40.59
CA ASP A 193 -22.49 -11.02 -40.57
C ASP A 193 -22.30 -10.34 -41.94
N ASN A 194 -23.36 -9.72 -42.46
CA ASN A 194 -23.34 -9.11 -43.79
C ASN A 194 -22.75 -7.69 -43.78
N GLU A 195 -22.74 -7.01 -42.64
CA GLU A 195 -22.35 -5.59 -42.54
C GLU A 195 -20.92 -5.39 -42.03
N SER A 196 -20.40 -6.39 -41.30
CA SER A 196 -19.13 -6.34 -40.60
C SER A 196 -18.27 -7.56 -40.88
N ASP A 197 -16.98 -7.46 -40.56
CA ASP A 197 -16.03 -8.55 -40.71
C ASP A 197 -16.12 -9.53 -39.52
N VAL A 198 -17.32 -10.05 -39.25
CA VAL A 198 -17.64 -10.96 -38.14
C VAL A 198 -18.32 -12.22 -38.65
N ALA A 199 -17.99 -13.36 -38.04
CA ALA A 199 -18.72 -14.60 -38.19
C ALA A 199 -18.86 -15.33 -36.86
N TYR A 200 -19.91 -16.15 -36.77
CA TYR A 200 -20.28 -16.96 -35.62
C TYR A 200 -20.32 -18.43 -36.03
N LEU A 201 -19.64 -19.29 -35.27
CA LEU A 201 -19.64 -20.74 -35.48
C LEU A 201 -20.40 -21.39 -34.32
N ASP A 202 -21.45 -22.12 -34.63
CA ASP A 202 -22.22 -22.88 -33.64
C ASP A 202 -21.49 -24.18 -33.27
N ILE A 203 -21.16 -24.33 -31.98
CA ILE A 203 -20.48 -25.49 -31.42
C ILE A 203 -21.34 -26.19 -30.34
N SER A 204 -22.65 -25.97 -30.36
CA SER A 204 -23.60 -26.54 -29.39
C SER A 204 -23.77 -28.05 -29.55
N SER A 205 -23.62 -28.54 -30.77
CA SER A 205 -23.71 -29.94 -31.13
C SER A 205 -22.35 -30.63 -30.96
N GLY A 206 -22.19 -31.40 -29.88
CA GLY A 206 -21.43 -32.65 -29.99
C GLY A 206 -20.15 -32.83 -29.16
N THR A 207 -19.78 -31.99 -28.19
CA THR A 207 -18.65 -32.34 -27.30
C THR A 207 -18.67 -31.66 -25.92
N ASN A 208 -18.08 -32.32 -24.92
CA ASN A 208 -17.77 -31.76 -23.61
C ASN A 208 -16.68 -30.69 -23.72
N ILE A 209 -17.04 -29.49 -24.18
CA ILE A 209 -16.16 -28.32 -24.13
C ILE A 209 -15.82 -28.04 -22.64
N PRO A 210 -14.55 -27.76 -22.29
CA PRO A 210 -14.17 -27.47 -20.91
C PRO A 210 -15.02 -26.35 -20.29
N ILE A 211 -15.46 -26.55 -19.04
CA ILE A 211 -16.30 -25.57 -18.32
C ILE A 211 -15.59 -24.22 -18.19
N SER A 212 -14.26 -24.22 -18.04
CA SER A 212 -13.43 -22.99 -17.99
C SER A 212 -13.56 -22.13 -19.26
N THR A 213 -13.85 -22.75 -20.41
CA THR A 213 -14.05 -22.11 -21.71
C THR A 213 -15.48 -21.59 -21.89
N LEU A 214 -16.47 -22.21 -21.22
CA LEU A 214 -17.90 -21.94 -21.39
C LEU A 214 -18.43 -20.94 -20.37
N LYS A 215 -17.97 -19.70 -20.48
CA LYS A 215 -18.46 -18.60 -19.65
C LYS A 215 -19.08 -17.50 -20.55
N PRO A 216 -19.98 -16.66 -20.02
CA PRO A 216 -20.43 -15.46 -20.72
C PRO A 216 -19.24 -14.57 -21.10
N LEU A 217 -19.29 -13.95 -22.27
CA LEU A 217 -18.26 -13.00 -22.70
C LEU A 217 -18.52 -11.66 -21.99
N PRO A 218 -17.60 -11.15 -21.15
CA PRO A 218 -17.80 -9.89 -20.47
C PRO A 218 -17.54 -8.74 -21.45
N PHE A 219 -18.55 -8.35 -22.23
CA PHE A 219 -18.46 -7.18 -23.10
C PHE A 219 -18.19 -5.92 -22.26
N CYS A 220 -17.35 -5.02 -22.78
CA CYS A 220 -17.19 -3.71 -22.15
C CYS A 220 -18.54 -2.97 -22.11
N SER A 221 -18.70 -2.00 -21.20
CA SER A 221 -19.92 -1.19 -21.10
C SER A 221 -19.82 0.15 -21.84
N SER A 222 -18.60 0.53 -22.22
CA SER A 222 -18.29 1.80 -22.86
C SER A 222 -17.18 1.65 -23.88
N VAL A 223 -17.11 2.62 -24.80
CA VAL A 223 -16.01 2.75 -25.76
C VAL A 223 -14.73 3.09 -24.99
N PRO A 224 -13.59 2.43 -25.27
CA PRO A 224 -12.33 2.75 -24.59
C PRO A 224 -11.85 4.15 -24.96
N ASN A 225 -10.97 4.72 -24.13
CA ASN A 225 -10.31 6.00 -24.34
C ASN A 225 -8.96 5.83 -25.04
N LEU A 226 -8.46 6.90 -25.67
CA LEU A 226 -7.05 6.95 -26.11
C LEU A 226 -6.13 6.71 -24.91
N GLY A 227 -5.11 5.87 -25.10
CA GLY A 227 -4.16 5.49 -24.06
C GLY A 227 -4.61 4.35 -23.15
N ASP A 228 -5.86 3.91 -23.22
CA ASP A 228 -6.30 2.72 -22.47
C ASP A 228 -5.49 1.49 -22.90
N GLN A 229 -5.00 0.74 -21.93
CA GLN A 229 -4.22 -0.47 -22.18
C GLN A 229 -5.10 -1.63 -22.65
N VAL A 230 -4.63 -2.35 -23.66
CA VAL A 230 -5.29 -3.53 -24.23
C VAL A 230 -4.32 -4.70 -24.32
N VAL A 231 -4.88 -5.91 -24.21
CA VAL A 231 -4.20 -7.17 -24.47
C VAL A 231 -4.90 -7.88 -25.60
N ILE A 232 -4.14 -8.40 -26.56
CA ILE A 232 -4.62 -9.20 -27.67
C ILE A 232 -4.21 -10.65 -27.46
N LEU A 233 -5.17 -11.56 -27.56
CA LEU A 233 -4.97 -13.00 -27.49
C LEU A 233 -5.31 -13.64 -28.83
N GLY A 234 -4.42 -14.48 -29.35
CA GLY A 234 -4.64 -15.20 -30.60
C GLY A 234 -3.57 -16.24 -30.90
N TYR A 235 -3.64 -16.80 -32.10
CA TYR A 235 -2.76 -17.83 -32.64
C TYR A 235 -2.15 -17.35 -33.96
N PRO A 236 -1.16 -16.46 -33.91
CA PRO A 236 -0.51 -15.94 -35.10
C PRO A 236 0.26 -17.07 -35.82
N ALA A 237 0.46 -16.90 -37.13
CA ALA A 237 1.24 -17.80 -37.97
C ALA A 237 2.72 -17.81 -37.57
N VAL A 238 3.20 -16.73 -36.96
CA VAL A 238 4.54 -16.58 -36.38
C VAL A 238 4.37 -16.48 -34.87
N GLY A 239 4.80 -17.52 -34.14
CA GLY A 239 4.60 -17.63 -32.69
C GLY A 239 4.49 -19.09 -32.24
N SER A 240 3.94 -19.29 -31.03
CA SER A 240 3.67 -20.64 -30.54
C SER A 240 2.45 -21.23 -31.25
N MET A 241 2.60 -22.44 -31.81
CA MET A 241 1.48 -23.17 -32.40
C MET A 241 0.66 -23.94 -31.35
N THR A 242 1.17 -24.05 -30.13
CA THR A 242 0.63 -24.90 -29.05
C THR A 242 0.08 -24.09 -27.88
N THR A 243 0.45 -22.82 -27.75
CA THR A 243 0.00 -21.93 -26.67
C THR A 243 -0.56 -20.64 -27.25
N VAL A 244 -1.50 -20.00 -26.55
CA VAL A 244 -2.00 -18.68 -26.94
C VAL A 244 -0.84 -17.69 -26.97
N THR A 245 -0.82 -16.82 -27.98
CA THR A 245 0.10 -15.68 -28.02
C THR A 245 -0.64 -14.46 -27.47
N ALA A 246 -0.02 -13.83 -26.47
CA ALA A 246 -0.50 -12.59 -25.89
C ALA A 246 0.41 -11.44 -26.32
N THR A 247 -0.17 -10.35 -26.79
CA THR A 247 0.54 -9.09 -27.05
C THR A 247 -0.20 -7.95 -26.37
N ASP A 248 0.52 -6.99 -25.83
CA ASP A 248 -0.05 -5.82 -25.17
C ASP A 248 0.23 -4.54 -25.96
N GLY A 249 -0.58 -3.53 -25.70
CA GLY A 249 -0.45 -2.20 -26.27
C GLY A 249 -1.50 -1.26 -25.68
N ILE A 250 -1.75 -0.15 -26.37
CA ILE A 250 -2.78 0.82 -25.99
C ILE A 250 -3.77 1.02 -27.15
N ILE A 251 -4.91 1.63 -26.87
CA ILE A 251 -5.73 2.28 -27.89
C ILE A 251 -5.00 3.54 -28.36
N SER A 252 -4.47 3.49 -29.58
CA SER A 252 -3.67 4.55 -30.19
C SER A 252 -4.49 5.51 -31.06
N GLY A 253 -5.73 5.15 -31.39
CA GLY A 253 -6.56 5.94 -32.29
C GLY A 253 -7.91 5.30 -32.59
N PHE A 254 -8.75 6.03 -33.31
CA PHE A 254 -10.03 5.57 -33.82
C PHE A 254 -10.06 5.84 -35.32
N ASP A 255 -10.40 4.84 -36.12
CA ASP A 255 -10.46 4.92 -37.58
C ASP A 255 -11.76 4.33 -38.07
N ASP A 256 -12.72 5.21 -38.34
CA ASP A 256 -14.04 4.89 -38.89
C ASP A 256 -14.77 3.85 -38.03
N LYS A 257 -14.70 2.56 -38.43
CA LYS A 257 -15.29 1.42 -37.73
C LYS A 257 -14.31 0.60 -36.88
N TYR A 258 -13.08 1.08 -36.67
CA TYR A 258 -12.01 0.33 -36.00
C TYR A 258 -11.36 1.12 -34.86
N TYR A 259 -10.89 0.39 -33.85
CA TYR A 259 -9.91 0.89 -32.89
C TYR A 259 -8.50 0.61 -33.42
N ILE A 260 -7.64 1.63 -33.40
CA ILE A 260 -6.22 1.50 -33.71
C ILE A 260 -5.48 1.13 -32.43
N THR A 261 -4.60 0.13 -32.48
CA THR A 261 -3.77 -0.26 -31.34
C THR A 261 -2.29 -0.36 -31.69
N SER A 262 -1.44 -0.08 -30.70
CA SER A 262 0.00 -0.37 -30.74
C SER A 262 0.34 -1.83 -30.45
N ALA A 263 -0.65 -2.64 -30.02
CA ALA A 263 -0.44 -4.05 -29.79
C ALA A 263 -0.04 -4.76 -31.08
N LYS A 264 0.94 -5.67 -30.99
CA LYS A 264 1.43 -6.42 -32.15
C LYS A 264 0.36 -7.42 -32.59
N ILE A 265 -0.15 -7.25 -33.80
CA ILE A 265 -1.08 -8.19 -34.43
C ILE A 265 -0.41 -8.69 -35.70
N GLU A 266 -0.46 -10.00 -35.93
CA GLU A 266 0.07 -10.65 -37.12
C GLU A 266 -1.01 -11.54 -37.76
N GLN A 267 -0.75 -12.01 -38.97
CA GLN A 267 -1.61 -12.99 -39.63
C GLN A 267 -1.85 -14.19 -38.70
N GLY A 268 -3.11 -14.60 -38.52
CA GLY A 268 -3.51 -15.67 -37.60
C GLY A 268 -4.10 -15.17 -36.28
N ASN A 269 -3.80 -13.94 -35.85
CA ASN A 269 -4.49 -13.32 -34.71
C ASN A 269 -5.94 -12.95 -35.04
N SER A 270 -6.28 -12.74 -36.31
CA SER A 270 -7.62 -12.36 -36.78
C SER A 270 -8.70 -13.28 -36.19
N GLY A 271 -9.67 -12.67 -35.50
CA GLY A 271 -10.78 -13.35 -34.83
C GLY A 271 -10.50 -13.73 -33.38
N GLY A 272 -9.31 -13.41 -32.85
CA GLY A 272 -8.96 -13.58 -31.45
C GLY A 272 -9.70 -12.61 -30.52
N ALA A 273 -9.15 -12.39 -29.32
CA ALA A 273 -9.75 -11.48 -28.35
C ALA A 273 -8.91 -10.24 -28.15
N ALA A 274 -9.52 -9.06 -28.22
CA ALA A 274 -8.98 -7.84 -27.65
C ALA A 274 -9.67 -7.59 -26.30
N ILE A 275 -8.88 -7.41 -25.25
CA ILE A 275 -9.33 -7.21 -23.88
C ILE A 275 -8.85 -5.86 -23.37
N LEU A 276 -9.77 -5.07 -22.82
CA LEU A 276 -9.47 -3.82 -22.12
C LEU A 276 -8.97 -4.13 -20.71
N VAL A 277 -7.73 -3.74 -20.40
CA VAL A 277 -7.03 -4.21 -19.20
C VAL A 277 -7.67 -3.67 -17.92
N LYS A 278 -8.01 -2.37 -17.89
CA LYS A 278 -8.58 -1.72 -16.68
C LYS A 278 -9.90 -2.31 -16.21
N ASP A 279 -10.69 -2.86 -17.13
CA ASP A 279 -12.06 -3.34 -16.88
C ASP A 279 -12.19 -4.87 -17.07
N ASN A 280 -11.12 -5.55 -17.49
CA ASN A 280 -11.10 -6.98 -17.82
C ASN A 280 -12.29 -7.41 -18.72
N CYS A 281 -12.51 -6.67 -19.81
CA CYS A 281 -13.68 -6.83 -20.67
C CYS A 281 -13.30 -6.93 -22.16
N PHE A 282 -14.15 -7.62 -22.93
CA PHE A 282 -14.01 -7.79 -24.37
C PHE A 282 -14.31 -6.49 -25.09
N VAL A 283 -13.29 -5.93 -25.75
CA VAL A 283 -13.42 -4.68 -26.50
C VAL A 283 -13.64 -4.91 -28.00
N GLY A 284 -13.28 -6.09 -28.51
CA GLY A 284 -13.49 -6.45 -29.91
C GLY A 284 -12.64 -7.61 -30.41
N ILE A 285 -12.67 -7.85 -31.72
CA ILE A 285 -11.85 -8.85 -32.39
C ILE A 285 -10.73 -8.18 -33.20
N PRO A 286 -9.45 -8.60 -33.07
CA PRO A 286 -8.39 -8.16 -33.98
C PRO A 286 -8.73 -8.63 -35.40
N THR A 287 -8.48 -7.81 -36.42
CA THR A 287 -8.87 -8.11 -37.82
C THR A 287 -7.74 -7.85 -38.82
N LEU A 288 -7.28 -6.60 -38.90
CA LEU A 288 -6.43 -6.11 -39.99
C LEU A 288 -5.19 -5.42 -39.44
N VAL A 289 -4.08 -5.60 -40.15
CA VAL A 289 -2.83 -4.87 -39.93
C VAL A 289 -2.58 -4.03 -41.17
N ILE A 290 -2.55 -2.70 -41.05
CA ILE A 290 -2.03 -1.87 -42.14
C ILE A 290 -0.52 -1.77 -41.93
N ARG A 291 0.22 -2.36 -42.87
CA ARG A 291 1.67 -2.30 -42.88
C ARG A 291 2.13 -0.91 -43.29
N GLY A 292 2.71 -0.16 -42.36
CA GLY A 292 3.51 1.02 -42.68
C GLY A 292 4.90 0.63 -43.16
N ARG A 293 5.67 1.62 -43.62
CA ARG A 293 7.02 1.43 -44.18
C ARG A 293 8.08 1.07 -43.12
N LEU A 294 7.78 1.29 -41.84
CA LEU A 294 8.67 1.05 -40.69
C LEU A 294 7.94 0.36 -39.52
N GLU A 295 6.66 0.67 -39.27
CA GLU A 295 5.83 0.05 -38.23
C GLU A 295 4.42 -0.22 -38.75
N SER A 296 3.72 -1.19 -38.15
CA SER A 296 2.34 -1.53 -38.50
C SER A 296 1.41 -1.22 -37.35
N PHE A 297 0.41 -0.36 -37.58
CA PHE A 297 -0.70 -0.18 -36.65
C PHE A 297 -1.75 -1.25 -36.91
N ALA A 298 -2.16 -1.91 -35.82
CA ALA A 298 -3.17 -2.95 -35.90
C ALA A 298 -4.57 -2.39 -35.62
N ARG A 299 -5.58 -3.08 -36.13
CA ARG A 299 -6.99 -2.74 -35.96
C ARG A 299 -7.73 -3.80 -35.17
N ILE A 300 -8.57 -3.32 -34.28
CA ILE A 300 -9.57 -4.10 -33.55
C ILE A 300 -10.93 -3.67 -34.11
N LEU A 301 -11.73 -4.64 -34.55
CA LEU A 301 -13.14 -4.43 -34.86
C LEU A 301 -13.91 -4.38 -33.53
N PRO A 302 -14.54 -3.24 -33.19
CA PRO A 302 -15.20 -3.05 -31.90
C PRO A 302 -16.37 -4.02 -31.66
N ALA A 303 -16.49 -4.51 -30.43
CA ALA A 303 -17.70 -5.21 -29.99
C ALA A 303 -18.86 -4.24 -29.67
N ILE A 304 -18.54 -2.97 -29.43
CA ILE A 304 -19.48 -1.89 -29.14
C ILE A 304 -19.16 -0.77 -30.11
N LYS A 305 -20.16 -0.32 -30.86
CA LYS A 305 -20.01 0.83 -31.76
C LYS A 305 -20.08 2.13 -30.94
N LYS A 306 -19.30 3.13 -31.36
CA LYS A 306 -19.42 4.50 -30.85
C LYS A 306 -20.65 5.18 -31.45
#